data_AF-A0A957YK98-F1
#
_entry.id   AF-A0A957YK98-F1
#
_cell.length_a   1.000
_cell.length_b   1.000
_cell.length_c   1.000
_cell.angle_alpha   90.00
_cell.angle_beta   90.00
_cell.angle_gamma   90.00
#
_symmetry.space_group_name_H-M   'P 1'
#
loop_
_entity.id
_entity.type
_entity.pdbx_description
1 polymer ?
#
loop_
_entity_poly.entity_id
_entity_poly.type
_entity_poly.pdbx_seq_one_letter_code
_entity_poly.pdbx_strand_id
1 'polypeptide(L)'
;MAKRSLGYVELEWTCPNCDTRNPGSRRTCMNCGLPQPDNVEFHQPAQETLIKDEEKIAQAKSGPGFHCYYCGARNPATAERCSQCGADLSEGARRKAGEIMGAHRDKKALPLICPACGTPNDPAAPNCVQCGAGLTTAKPEVEPKPITQTGQPIPRPAGRSSGGIPARVIIIGVAIAVFICIAAFIFLSGRTEDITGTVSDVTWTRTIVIEGLVPVEREAWLDDIPQQAVVGSCTQEVRRTQDNPAPNSREVCGTP
;
A
#
# COMPACT_ATOMS: atom_id res chain seq x y z
N MET A 1 -2.60 -25.01 -7.93
CA MET A 1 -2.86 -24.21 -9.15
C MET A 1 -1.82 -23.11 -9.23
N ALA A 2 -1.25 -22.87 -10.41
CA ALA A 2 -0.24 -21.82 -10.60
C ALA A 2 -0.92 -20.46 -10.71
N LYS A 3 -0.45 -19.46 -9.95
CA LYS A 3 -0.88 -18.07 -10.08
C LYS A 3 -0.01 -17.39 -11.13
N ARG A 4 -0.61 -16.61 -12.03
CA ARG A 4 0.11 -15.87 -13.07
C ARG A 4 -0.42 -14.44 -13.12
N SER A 5 0.50 -13.49 -13.20
CA SER A 5 0.22 -12.08 -13.48
C SER A 5 -0.53 -11.91 -14.80
N LEU A 6 -1.71 -11.30 -14.75
CA LEU A 6 -2.50 -10.87 -15.91
C LEU A 6 -1.98 -9.56 -16.50
N GLY A 7 -1.31 -8.73 -15.70
CA GLY A 7 -0.83 -7.40 -16.09
C GLY A 7 -1.02 -6.36 -15.00
N TYR A 8 -1.06 -5.08 -15.41
CA TYR A 8 -1.19 -3.92 -14.54
C TYR A 8 -2.51 -3.20 -14.78
N VAL A 9 -3.12 -2.69 -13.72
CA VAL A 9 -4.31 -1.83 -13.76
C VAL A 9 -4.02 -0.49 -13.11
N GLU A 10 -4.74 0.55 -13.55
CA GLU A 10 -4.64 1.88 -12.96
C GLU A 10 -5.65 2.04 -11.81
N LEU A 11 -5.15 2.23 -10.60
CA LEU A 11 -6.01 2.48 -9.44
C LEU A 11 -6.47 3.94 -9.35
N GLU A 12 -7.52 4.16 -8.58
CA GLU A 12 -8.10 5.48 -8.32
C GLU A 12 -7.81 5.95 -6.89
N TRP A 13 -7.85 7.27 -6.69
CA TRP A 13 -7.89 7.89 -5.38
C TRP A 13 -8.99 8.94 -5.30
N THR A 14 -9.59 9.10 -4.13
CA THR A 14 -10.60 10.13 -3.88
C THR A 14 -9.94 11.35 -3.26
N CYS A 15 -10.16 12.52 -3.85
CA CYS A 15 -9.66 13.77 -3.30
C CYS A 15 -10.39 14.11 -2.00
N PRO A 16 -9.70 14.24 -0.86
CA PRO A 16 -10.37 14.51 0.43
C PRO A 16 -10.97 15.91 0.53
N ASN A 17 -10.69 16.80 -0.43
CA ASN A 17 -11.22 18.17 -0.45
C ASN A 17 -12.52 18.32 -1.24
N CYS A 18 -12.73 17.52 -2.29
CA CYS A 18 -13.89 17.68 -3.19
C CYS A 18 -14.47 16.36 -3.71
N ASP A 19 -14.11 15.25 -3.07
CA ASP A 19 -14.56 13.87 -3.34
C ASP A 19 -14.38 13.38 -4.79
N THR A 20 -13.65 14.15 -5.61
CA THR A 20 -13.39 13.78 -6.98
C THR A 20 -12.48 12.56 -7.01
N ARG A 21 -12.92 11.51 -7.72
CA ARG A 21 -12.09 10.35 -8.03
C ARG A 21 -11.10 10.72 -9.12
N ASN A 22 -9.85 10.31 -8.91
CA ASN A 22 -8.74 10.63 -9.77
C ASN A 22 -7.97 9.35 -10.12
N PRO A 23 -7.53 9.18 -11.38
CA PRO A 23 -6.51 8.18 -11.69
C PRO A 23 -5.27 8.56 -10.91
N GLY A 24 -4.67 7.67 -10.14
CA GLY A 24 -3.52 8.10 -9.33
C GLY A 24 -2.15 8.04 -9.99
N SER A 25 -2.06 7.86 -11.30
CA SER A 25 -0.93 8.45 -12.02
C SER A 25 -0.94 9.98 -11.82
N ARG A 26 -2.13 10.58 -11.72
CA ARG A 26 -2.35 12.01 -11.47
C ARG A 26 -1.89 12.42 -10.07
N ARG A 27 -1.12 13.51 -10.01
CA ARG A 27 -0.52 14.10 -8.79
C ARG A 27 -1.35 15.26 -8.23
N THR A 28 -2.33 15.74 -8.97
CA THR A 28 -3.22 16.84 -8.61
C THR A 28 -4.66 16.42 -8.89
N CYS A 29 -5.60 16.90 -8.08
CA CYS A 29 -7.01 16.64 -8.30
C CYS A 29 -7.47 17.28 -9.61
N MET A 30 -8.19 16.53 -10.44
CA MET A 30 -8.67 17.00 -11.74
C MET A 30 -9.74 18.08 -11.66
N ASN A 31 -10.42 18.16 -10.52
CA ASN A 31 -11.51 19.09 -10.29
C ASN A 31 -11.04 20.34 -9.52
N CYS A 32 -10.43 20.16 -8.34
CA CYS A 32 -10.02 21.30 -7.50
C CYS A 32 -8.56 21.74 -7.65
N GLY A 33 -7.74 21.01 -8.42
CA GLY A 33 -6.33 21.35 -8.66
C GLY A 33 -5.37 21.09 -7.48
N LEU A 34 -5.88 20.84 -6.27
CA LEU A 34 -5.04 20.57 -5.10
C LEU A 34 -4.12 19.36 -5.30
N PRO A 35 -2.89 19.39 -4.76
CA PRO A 35 -1.99 18.26 -4.81
C PRO A 35 -2.58 17.05 -4.10
N GLN A 36 -2.22 15.87 -4.60
CA GLN A 36 -2.51 14.60 -3.96
C GLN A 36 -1.81 14.55 -2.58
N PRO A 37 -2.53 14.34 -1.48
CA PRO A 37 -1.92 14.19 -0.16
C PRO A 37 -1.04 12.96 -0.04
N ASP A 38 -0.15 12.94 0.95
CA ASP A 38 0.82 11.85 1.15
C ASP A 38 0.17 10.51 1.55
N ASN A 39 -0.95 10.58 2.27
CA ASN A 39 -1.64 9.44 2.90
C ASN A 39 -2.97 9.07 2.23
N VAL A 40 -3.10 9.36 0.93
CA VAL A 40 -4.30 9.00 0.19
C VAL A 40 -4.42 7.49 -0.04
N GLU A 41 -5.61 6.95 0.24
CA GLU A 41 -5.92 5.56 -0.06
C GLU A 41 -6.25 5.37 -1.54
N PHE A 42 -5.66 4.33 -2.12
CA PHE A 42 -5.94 3.92 -3.49
C PHE A 42 -6.92 2.75 -3.48
N HIS A 43 -7.89 2.81 -4.38
CA HIS A 43 -8.91 1.78 -4.52
C HIS A 43 -9.04 1.33 -5.98
N GLN A 44 -9.56 0.11 -6.15
CA GLN A 44 -9.92 -0.41 -7.46
C GLN A 44 -11.01 0.46 -8.09
N PRO A 45 -10.90 0.78 -9.40
CA PRO A 45 -11.99 1.45 -10.11
C PRO A 45 -13.22 0.55 -10.18
N ALA A 46 -14.37 1.13 -10.52
CA ALA A 46 -15.63 0.40 -10.71
C ALA A 46 -15.57 -0.62 -11.86
N GLN A 47 -14.63 -0.44 -12.78
CA GLN A 47 -14.27 -1.38 -13.83
C GLN A 47 -12.78 -1.25 -14.11
N GLU A 48 -12.09 -2.38 -14.15
CA GLU A 48 -10.66 -2.42 -14.42
C GLU A 48 -10.40 -2.70 -15.90
N THR A 49 -9.43 -1.97 -16.45
CA THR A 49 -8.88 -2.26 -17.77
C THR A 49 -7.39 -2.49 -17.64
N LEU A 50 -6.90 -3.56 -18.28
CA LEU A 50 -5.47 -3.82 -18.32
C LEU A 50 -4.77 -2.73 -19.12
N ILE A 51 -3.75 -2.13 -18.50
CA ILE A 51 -2.92 -1.10 -19.13
C ILE A 51 -2.17 -1.75 -20.30
N LYS A 52 -2.36 -1.21 -21.51
CA LYS A 52 -1.63 -1.61 -22.73
C LYS A 52 -0.45 -0.69 -23.04
N ASP A 53 -0.43 0.49 -22.43
CA ASP A 53 0.58 1.51 -22.63
C ASP A 53 1.90 1.11 -21.98
N GLU A 54 2.96 0.99 -22.79
CA GLU A 54 4.27 0.52 -22.35
C GLU A 54 4.94 1.48 -21.37
N GLU A 55 4.74 2.80 -21.52
CA GLU A 55 5.30 3.79 -20.61
C GLU A 55 4.64 3.72 -19.23
N LYS A 56 3.32 3.55 -19.18
CA LYS A 56 2.58 3.33 -17.93
C LYS A 56 2.98 2.01 -17.26
N ILE A 57 3.21 0.96 -18.04
CA ILE A 57 3.72 -0.32 -17.53
C ILE A 57 5.13 -0.15 -16.97
N ALA A 58 6.02 0.58 -17.67
CA ALA A 58 7.37 0.86 -17.20
C ALA A 58 7.34 1.70 -15.90
N GLN A 59 6.47 2.70 -15.82
CA GLN A 59 6.25 3.48 -14.61
C GLN A 59 5.73 2.61 -13.44
N ALA A 60 4.79 1.70 -13.70
CA ALA A 60 4.31 0.76 -12.70
C ALA A 60 5.42 -0.17 -12.19
N LYS A 61 6.32 -0.61 -13.09
CA LYS A 61 7.51 -1.42 -12.76
C LYS A 61 8.59 -0.64 -12.00
N SER A 62 8.67 0.68 -12.20
CA SER A 62 9.68 1.52 -11.54
C SER A 62 9.51 1.62 -10.02
N GLY A 63 8.37 1.15 -9.50
CA GLY A 63 8.08 1.10 -8.08
C GLY A 63 7.42 2.37 -7.54
N PRO A 64 7.31 2.51 -6.21
CA PRO A 64 6.64 3.63 -5.59
C PRO A 64 7.43 4.92 -5.75
N GLY A 65 6.76 5.99 -6.20
CA GLY A 65 7.32 7.35 -6.20
C GLY A 65 7.59 7.89 -4.78
N PHE A 66 8.05 9.14 -4.72
CA PHE A 66 8.51 9.80 -3.49
C PHE A 66 7.72 11.09 -3.24
N HIS A 67 7.50 11.43 -1.98
CA HIS A 67 7.16 12.80 -1.60
C HIS A 67 8.43 13.51 -1.13
N CYS A 68 8.67 14.68 -1.68
CA CYS A 68 9.81 15.49 -1.30
C CYS A 68 9.64 15.92 0.16
N TYR A 69 10.60 15.59 1.03
CA TYR A 69 10.57 16.00 2.43
C TYR A 69 10.49 17.52 2.59
N TYR A 70 11.15 18.26 1.70
CA TYR A 70 11.29 19.71 1.80
C TYR A 70 10.04 20.49 1.36
N CYS A 71 9.32 20.01 0.35
CA CYS A 71 8.19 20.75 -0.22
C CYS A 71 6.91 19.93 -0.43
N GLY A 72 6.89 18.66 -0.03
CA GLY A 72 5.75 17.75 -0.19
C GLY A 72 5.48 17.30 -1.64
N ALA A 73 6.20 17.84 -2.63
CA ALA A 73 5.94 17.53 -4.03
C ALA A 73 6.15 16.05 -4.35
N ARG A 74 5.20 15.46 -5.08
CA ARG A 74 5.27 14.07 -5.55
C ARG A 74 6.19 13.93 -6.76
N ASN A 75 7.11 12.99 -6.68
CA ASN A 75 8.10 12.67 -7.70
C ASN A 75 8.05 11.19 -8.10
N PRO A 76 8.42 10.82 -9.34
CA PRO A 76 8.48 9.42 -9.77
C PRO A 76 9.58 8.65 -9.03
N ALA A 77 9.50 7.32 -9.06
CA ALA A 77 10.42 6.42 -8.36
C ALA A 77 11.87 6.47 -8.89
N THR A 78 12.08 7.10 -10.04
CA THR A 78 13.39 7.27 -10.66
C THR A 78 13.97 8.67 -10.47
N ALA A 79 13.26 9.58 -9.79
CA ALA A 79 13.72 10.96 -9.61
C ALA A 79 14.79 11.06 -8.51
N GLU A 80 15.96 11.58 -8.87
CA GLU A 80 17.03 11.94 -7.92
C GLU A 80 16.86 13.35 -7.36
N ARG A 81 16.20 14.25 -8.10
CA ARG A 81 15.92 15.62 -7.67
C ARG A 81 14.44 15.95 -7.73
N CYS A 82 14.00 16.77 -6.79
CA CYS A 82 12.64 17.26 -6.73
C CYS A 82 12.35 18.15 -7.95
N SER A 83 11.35 17.76 -8.72
CA SER A 83 10.87 18.54 -9.88
C SER A 83 10.33 19.93 -9.55
N GLN A 84 10.05 20.22 -8.27
CA GLN A 84 9.50 21.50 -7.82
C GLN A 84 10.52 22.41 -7.13
N CYS A 85 11.33 21.87 -6.22
CA CYS A 85 12.28 22.68 -5.42
C CYS A 85 13.76 22.35 -5.69
N GLY A 86 14.07 21.37 -6.54
CA GLY A 86 15.44 20.96 -6.84
C GLY A 86 16.15 20.17 -5.73
N ALA A 87 15.52 19.99 -4.56
CA ALA A 87 16.10 19.25 -3.46
C ALA A 87 16.46 17.81 -3.85
N ASP A 88 17.52 17.29 -3.24
CA ASP A 88 17.95 15.91 -3.39
C ASP A 88 16.90 14.97 -2.78
N LEU A 89 16.49 13.96 -3.55
CA LEU A 89 15.51 12.95 -3.15
C LEU A 89 16.16 11.63 -2.74
N SER A 90 17.49 11.50 -2.83
CA SER A 90 18.22 10.31 -2.38
C SER A 90 18.03 10.03 -0.89
N GLU A 91 17.80 11.09 -0.09
CA GLU A 91 17.52 11.02 1.35
C GLU A 91 16.01 11.06 1.68
N GLY A 92 15.14 11.16 0.67
CA GLY A 92 13.69 11.21 0.84
C GLY A 92 13.09 9.85 1.17
N ALA A 93 12.08 9.84 2.06
CA ALA A 93 11.34 8.62 2.37
C ALA A 93 10.59 8.11 1.12
N ARG A 94 10.95 6.91 0.65
CA ARG A 94 10.19 6.25 -0.41
C ARG A 94 8.81 5.92 0.10
N ARG A 95 7.79 6.13 -0.72
CA ARG A 95 6.47 5.59 -0.38
C ARG A 95 6.56 4.07 -0.33
N LYS A 96 5.75 3.45 0.52
CA LYS A 96 5.69 1.99 0.56
C LYS A 96 5.27 1.45 -0.80
N ALA A 97 5.94 0.38 -1.23
CA ALA A 97 5.42 -0.52 -2.25
C ALA A 97 4.20 -1.21 -1.67
N GLY A 98 3.51 -2.02 -2.47
CA GLY A 98 2.20 -2.37 -2.00
C GLY A 98 1.59 -3.74 -2.24
N GLU A 99 0.50 -3.95 -1.49
CA GLU A 99 -0.39 -5.07 -1.27
C GLU A 99 -1.23 -5.49 -2.47
N ILE A 100 -1.52 -6.78 -2.53
CA ILE A 100 -2.32 -7.43 -3.55
C ILE A 100 -3.82 -7.16 -3.26
N MET A 101 -4.50 -6.40 -4.12
CA MET A 101 -5.94 -6.10 -3.96
C MET A 101 -6.81 -7.06 -4.79
N GLY A 102 -7.24 -8.16 -4.19
CA GLY A 102 -8.32 -9.00 -4.74
C GLY A 102 -8.14 -9.51 -6.18
N ALA A 103 -9.21 -10.05 -6.75
CA ALA A 103 -9.26 -10.53 -8.14
C ALA A 103 -9.57 -9.38 -9.12
N HIS A 104 -9.20 -9.57 -10.39
CA HIS A 104 -9.52 -8.65 -11.49
C HIS A 104 -11.04 -8.39 -11.59
N ARG A 105 -11.43 -7.13 -11.80
CA ARG A 105 -12.83 -6.72 -12.04
C ARG A 105 -13.02 -6.18 -13.45
N ASP A 106 -13.12 -7.08 -14.42
CA ASP A 106 -13.34 -6.76 -15.83
C ASP A 106 -14.77 -6.24 -16.11
N LYS A 107 -15.74 -6.65 -15.30
CA LYS A 107 -17.15 -6.26 -15.43
C LYS A 107 -17.45 -4.95 -14.70
N LYS A 108 -18.27 -4.10 -15.33
CA LYS A 108 -18.79 -2.87 -14.71
C LYS A 108 -19.57 -3.21 -13.44
N ALA A 109 -19.24 -2.53 -12.34
CA ALA A 109 -19.97 -2.66 -11.09
C ALA A 109 -21.46 -2.29 -11.23
N LEU A 110 -22.30 -2.93 -10.43
CA LEU A 110 -23.74 -2.66 -10.40
C LEU A 110 -24.02 -1.24 -9.86
N PRO A 111 -25.11 -0.58 -10.32
CA PRO A 111 -25.47 0.77 -9.88
C PRO A 111 -25.54 0.89 -8.34
N LEU A 112 -24.98 1.98 -7.81
CA LEU A 112 -25.01 2.29 -6.39
C LEU A 112 -26.32 3.01 -6.04
N ILE A 113 -27.16 2.35 -5.25
CA ILE A 113 -28.42 2.94 -4.79
C ILE A 113 -28.12 3.93 -3.67
N CYS A 114 -28.56 5.19 -3.85
CA CYS A 114 -28.36 6.23 -2.85
C CYS A 114 -29.11 5.90 -1.55
N PRO A 115 -28.43 5.82 -0.40
CA PRO A 115 -29.09 5.52 0.87
C PRO A 115 -30.01 6.65 1.36
N ALA A 116 -29.79 7.89 0.88
CA ALA A 116 -30.59 9.05 1.27
C ALA A 116 -31.92 9.17 0.50
N CYS A 117 -31.96 8.79 -0.78
CA CYS A 117 -33.14 9.02 -1.63
C CYS A 117 -33.52 7.86 -2.57
N GLY A 118 -32.79 6.75 -2.58
CA GLY A 118 -33.09 5.56 -3.39
C GLY A 118 -32.75 5.67 -4.87
N THR A 119 -32.23 6.80 -5.36
CA THR A 119 -31.85 6.95 -6.77
C THR A 119 -30.67 6.03 -7.11
N PRO A 120 -30.70 5.27 -8.23
CA PRO A 120 -29.55 4.55 -8.73
C PRO A 120 -28.51 5.50 -9.32
N ASN A 121 -27.25 5.33 -8.95
CA ASN A 121 -26.13 6.15 -9.43
C ASN A 121 -25.05 5.28 -10.06
N ASP A 122 -24.15 5.91 -10.81
CA ASP A 122 -22.94 5.24 -11.26
C ASP A 122 -22.13 4.76 -10.03
N PRO A 123 -21.58 3.54 -10.03
CA PRO A 123 -20.81 3.02 -8.89
C PRO A 123 -19.58 3.88 -8.54
N ALA A 124 -19.07 4.67 -9.49
CA ALA A 124 -17.99 5.61 -9.27
C ALA A 124 -18.46 7.02 -8.88
N ALA A 125 -19.78 7.29 -8.84
CA ALA A 125 -20.28 8.62 -8.50
C ALA A 125 -19.92 9.00 -7.05
N PRO A 126 -19.31 10.18 -6.83
CA PRO A 126 -19.00 10.64 -5.47
C PRO A 126 -20.25 11.19 -4.76
N ASN A 127 -21.23 11.69 -5.52
CA ASN A 127 -22.43 12.32 -5.02
C ASN A 127 -23.65 11.81 -5.78
N CYS A 128 -24.80 11.81 -5.14
CA CYS A 128 -26.05 11.42 -5.76
C CYS A 128 -26.47 12.44 -6.81
N VAL A 129 -26.81 11.95 -8.00
CA VAL A 129 -27.25 12.79 -9.13
C VAL A 129 -28.58 13.49 -8.87
N GLN A 130 -29.38 13.01 -7.92
CA GLN A 130 -30.71 13.56 -7.61
C GLN A 130 -30.71 14.45 -6.36
N CYS A 131 -30.16 13.97 -5.24
CA CYS A 131 -30.24 14.69 -3.96
C CYS A 131 -28.92 15.32 -3.50
N GLY A 132 -27.81 15.06 -4.22
CA GLY A 132 -26.48 15.58 -3.87
C GLY A 132 -25.80 14.91 -2.68
N ALA A 133 -26.45 13.96 -1.99
CA ALA A 133 -25.85 13.23 -0.87
C ALA A 133 -24.54 12.51 -1.29
N GLY A 134 -23.53 12.52 -0.41
CA GLY A 134 -22.29 11.78 -0.62
C GLY A 134 -22.55 10.28 -0.75
N LEU A 135 -21.95 9.66 -1.78
CA LEU A 135 -22.06 8.24 -2.11
C LEU A 135 -20.75 7.48 -1.88
N THR A 136 -19.71 8.17 -1.42
CA THR A 136 -18.46 7.53 -1.02
C THR A 136 -18.76 6.52 0.09
N THR A 137 -18.31 5.28 -0.10
CA THR A 137 -18.32 4.24 0.93
C THR A 137 -17.73 4.83 2.20
N ALA A 138 -18.51 4.79 3.28
CA ALA A 138 -18.23 5.40 4.57
C ALA A 138 -16.73 5.53 4.84
N LYS A 139 -16.22 6.76 4.75
CA LYS A 139 -15.00 7.16 5.42
C LYS A 139 -15.17 6.71 6.88
N PRO A 140 -14.29 5.87 7.45
CA PRO A 140 -14.27 5.71 8.90
C PRO A 140 -14.19 7.12 9.46
N GLU A 141 -15.21 7.51 10.22
CA GLU A 141 -15.28 8.77 10.94
C GLU A 141 -13.97 8.88 11.71
N VAL A 142 -13.02 9.68 11.20
CA VAL A 142 -11.87 10.08 12.00
C VAL A 142 -12.46 11.06 12.99
N GLU A 143 -12.82 10.52 14.14
CA GLU A 143 -13.20 11.28 15.31
C GLU A 143 -12.15 12.39 15.49
N PRO A 144 -12.54 13.67 15.45
CA PRO A 144 -11.57 14.75 15.57
C PRO A 144 -10.93 14.63 16.95
N LYS A 145 -9.64 14.26 16.99
CA LYS A 145 -8.89 14.21 18.23
C LYS A 145 -9.01 15.57 18.93
N PRO A 146 -9.43 15.60 20.20
CA PRO A 146 -9.52 16.85 20.94
C PRO A 146 -8.12 17.46 21.02
N ILE A 147 -8.03 18.72 20.57
CA ILE A 147 -6.85 19.56 20.73
C ILE A 147 -6.70 19.80 22.24
N THR A 148 -5.95 18.93 22.91
CA THR A 148 -5.63 19.13 24.32
C THR A 148 -4.56 20.22 24.37
N GLN A 149 -5.01 21.45 24.58
CA GLN A 149 -4.15 22.55 24.99
C GLN A 149 -3.63 22.26 26.41
N THR A 150 -2.47 21.61 26.52
CA THR A 150 -1.76 21.54 27.81
C THR A 150 -1.07 22.88 28.05
N GLY A 151 -1.83 23.84 28.58
CA GLY A 151 -1.25 24.98 29.29
C GLY A 151 -0.77 24.50 30.66
N GLN A 152 0.52 24.20 30.79
CA GLN A 152 1.14 23.95 32.08
C GLN A 152 1.54 25.28 32.74
N PRO A 153 1.24 25.49 34.05
CA PRO A 153 1.50 26.75 34.73
C PRO A 153 2.98 26.93 35.08
N ILE A 154 3.44 28.17 34.93
CA ILE A 154 4.79 28.64 35.31
C ILE A 154 4.90 28.66 36.84
N PRO A 155 5.92 28.03 37.47
CA PRO A 155 6.19 28.24 38.89
C PRO A 155 6.97 29.55 39.10
N ARG A 156 6.50 30.38 40.05
CA ARG A 156 7.22 31.55 40.55
C ARG A 156 8.29 31.12 41.55
N PRO A 157 9.50 31.71 41.57
CA PRO A 157 10.43 31.48 42.66
C PRO A 157 10.08 32.38 43.86
N ALA A 158 9.97 31.78 45.04
CA ALA A 158 9.94 32.47 46.32
C ALA A 158 11.37 32.58 46.87
N GLY A 159 11.79 33.78 47.27
CA GLY A 159 13.06 34.01 47.92
C GLY A 159 13.01 33.75 49.43
N ARG A 160 14.16 33.39 50.02
CA ARG A 160 14.61 33.93 51.32
C ARG A 160 16.08 33.65 51.64
N SER A 161 16.73 34.76 52.02
CA SER A 161 17.78 35.02 53.02
C SER A 161 18.85 33.99 53.38
N SER A 162 20.07 34.52 53.28
CA SER A 162 21.37 34.15 53.85
C SER A 162 21.40 33.75 55.33
N GLY A 163 22.27 32.78 55.65
CA GLY A 163 22.80 32.52 56.99
C GLY A 163 24.06 31.67 56.89
N GLY A 164 25.17 32.17 57.44
CA GLY A 164 26.52 31.65 57.28
C GLY A 164 26.89 30.39 58.07
N ILE A 165 28.04 29.86 57.67
CA ILE A 165 28.78 28.61 57.99
C ILE A 165 29.22 28.55 59.48
N PRO A 166 29.65 27.38 60.03
CA PRO A 166 31.07 27.01 59.88
C PRO A 166 31.37 25.50 59.79
N ALA A 167 32.58 25.26 59.28
CA ALA A 167 33.18 23.99 58.88
C ALA A 167 33.49 23.04 60.04
N ARG A 168 33.04 21.77 59.92
CA ARG A 168 33.67 20.56 60.48
C ARG A 168 33.10 19.23 59.94
N VAL A 169 32.65 19.16 58.67
CA VAL A 169 31.99 17.96 58.11
C VAL A 169 32.42 17.65 56.67
N ILE A 170 33.70 17.80 56.33
CA ILE A 170 34.16 17.62 54.94
C ILE A 170 34.36 16.13 54.57
N ILE A 171 34.54 15.22 55.53
CA ILE A 171 34.72 13.78 55.20
C ILE A 171 33.38 13.05 55.09
N ILE A 172 32.43 13.31 56.00
CA ILE A 172 31.08 12.74 55.96
C ILE A 172 30.25 13.38 54.83
N GLY A 173 30.45 14.68 54.56
CA GLY A 173 29.77 15.39 53.47
C GLY A 173 30.12 14.84 52.09
N VAL A 174 31.38 14.47 51.85
CA VAL A 174 31.79 13.86 50.57
C VAL A 174 31.23 12.45 50.44
N ALA A 175 31.25 11.64 51.51
CA ALA A 175 30.68 10.29 51.47
C ALA A 175 29.16 10.32 51.23
N ILE A 176 28.43 11.25 51.87
CA ILE A 176 27.00 11.45 51.64
C ILE A 176 26.74 12.00 50.24
N ALA A 177 27.53 12.95 49.75
CA ALA A 177 27.39 13.47 48.39
C ALA A 177 27.66 12.38 47.34
N VAL A 178 28.70 11.56 47.51
CA VAL A 178 29.00 10.42 46.64
C VAL A 178 27.89 9.38 46.72
N PHE A 179 27.37 9.08 47.91
CA PHE A 179 26.25 8.15 48.07
C PHE A 179 24.97 8.66 47.41
N ILE A 180 24.66 9.97 47.54
CA ILE A 180 23.53 10.62 46.85
C ILE A 180 23.75 10.61 45.33
N CYS A 181 24.97 10.86 44.85
CA CYS A 181 25.29 10.79 43.42
C CYS A 181 25.18 9.37 42.87
N ILE A 182 25.64 8.36 43.61
CA ILE A 182 25.51 6.94 43.23
C ILE A 182 24.05 6.51 43.27
N ALA A 183 23.30 6.88 44.30
CA ALA A 183 21.86 6.58 44.39
C ALA A 183 21.07 7.28 43.28
N ALA A 184 21.39 8.54 42.97
CA ALA A 184 20.80 9.27 41.86
C ALA A 184 21.16 8.64 40.51
N PHE A 185 22.42 8.23 40.32
CA PHE A 185 22.86 7.55 39.12
C PHE A 185 22.16 6.21 38.93
N ILE A 186 22.06 5.37 39.98
CA ILE A 186 21.31 4.10 39.93
C ILE A 186 19.83 4.34 39.62
N PHE A 187 19.21 5.35 40.25
CA PHE A 187 17.81 5.70 40.01
C PHE A 187 17.56 6.26 38.59
N LEU A 188 18.48 7.07 38.07
CA LEU A 188 18.40 7.64 36.72
C LEU A 188 18.72 6.60 35.65
N SER A 189 19.68 5.69 35.89
CA SER A 189 20.05 4.60 34.97
C SER A 189 19.01 3.48 34.94
N GLY A 190 18.16 3.36 35.97
CA GLY A 190 17.03 2.43 36.00
C GLY A 190 15.76 2.94 35.31
N ARG A 191 15.73 4.18 34.81
CA ARG A 191 14.62 4.68 33.99
C ARG A 191 14.73 4.14 32.57
N THR A 192 14.26 2.92 32.38
CA THR A 192 13.91 2.42 31.06
C THR A 192 12.53 2.98 30.69
N GLU A 193 12.45 3.73 29.61
CA GLU A 193 11.16 4.09 29.02
C GLU A 193 10.65 2.88 28.24
N ASP A 194 9.48 2.36 28.61
CA ASP A 194 8.79 1.34 27.82
C ASP A 194 8.30 1.99 26.51
N ILE A 195 9.14 1.93 25.47
CA ILE A 195 8.73 2.26 24.10
C ILE A 195 7.76 1.17 23.65
N THR A 196 6.49 1.39 23.93
CA THR A 196 5.41 0.58 23.37
C THR A 196 5.20 1.08 21.94
N GLY A 197 5.97 0.52 21.01
CA GLY A 197 5.79 0.78 19.58
C GLY A 197 4.49 0.16 19.10
N THR A 198 3.40 0.92 19.05
CA THR A 198 2.24 0.56 18.22
C THR A 198 2.62 0.76 16.76
N VAL A 199 2.50 -0.30 15.94
CA VAL A 199 2.67 -0.23 14.49
C VAL A 199 1.80 0.89 13.96
N SER A 200 2.42 2.00 13.56
CA SER A 200 1.71 3.27 13.41
C SER A 200 1.02 3.43 12.06
N ASP A 201 1.27 2.57 11.06
CA ASP A 201 0.48 2.57 9.82
C ASP A 201 0.72 1.30 8.97
N VAL A 202 -0.36 0.60 8.61
CA VAL A 202 -0.42 -0.28 7.44
C VAL A 202 -0.93 0.59 6.29
N THR A 203 -0.05 0.93 5.36
CA THR A 203 -0.33 1.95 4.34
C THR A 203 -0.56 1.29 2.99
N TRP A 204 -1.76 1.51 2.45
CA TRP A 204 -2.30 0.90 1.23
C TRP A 204 -1.59 1.32 -0.06
N THR A 205 -1.91 0.60 -1.13
CA THR A 205 -1.01 0.28 -2.25
C THR A 205 -1.51 0.74 -3.59
N ARG A 206 -0.59 1.19 -4.46
CA ARG A 206 -0.95 1.74 -5.78
C ARG A 206 -0.77 0.86 -7.03
N THR A 207 -0.22 -0.34 -6.95
CA THR A 207 -0.26 -1.23 -8.11
C THR A 207 -0.16 -2.66 -7.68
N ILE A 208 -1.18 -3.43 -8.02
CA ILE A 208 -1.27 -4.83 -7.70
C ILE A 208 -0.96 -5.59 -8.98
N VAL A 209 -0.13 -6.61 -8.86
CA VAL A 209 -0.07 -7.62 -9.90
C VAL A 209 -1.37 -8.41 -9.77
N ILE A 210 -2.27 -8.22 -10.72
CA ILE A 210 -3.50 -9.00 -10.74
C ILE A 210 -3.12 -10.41 -11.16
N GLU A 211 -3.32 -11.38 -10.28
CA GLU A 211 -3.18 -12.79 -10.64
C GLU A 211 -4.56 -13.37 -10.95
N GLY A 212 -4.72 -13.95 -12.13
CA GLY A 212 -5.98 -14.55 -12.57
C GLY A 212 -5.79 -15.98 -13.03
N LEU A 213 -6.85 -16.77 -12.92
CA LEU A 213 -6.90 -18.09 -13.50
C LEU A 213 -7.12 -17.95 -15.01
N VAL A 214 -6.15 -18.40 -15.79
CA VAL A 214 -6.23 -18.48 -17.25
C VAL A 214 -6.11 -19.93 -17.69
N PRO A 215 -6.75 -20.34 -18.80
CA PRO A 215 -6.53 -21.66 -19.36
C PRO A 215 -5.06 -21.81 -19.77
N VAL A 216 -4.50 -22.99 -19.52
CA VAL A 216 -3.11 -23.34 -19.89
C VAL A 216 -3.19 -24.39 -20.98
N GLU A 217 -2.38 -24.20 -22.03
CA GLU A 217 -2.24 -25.16 -23.10
C GLU A 217 -1.21 -26.24 -22.72
N ARG A 218 -1.59 -27.51 -22.91
CA ARG A 218 -0.75 -28.68 -22.69
C ARG A 218 -1.08 -29.74 -23.73
N GLU A 219 -0.09 -30.55 -24.05
CA GLU A 219 -0.23 -31.71 -24.94
C GLU A 219 -0.20 -33.02 -24.13
N ALA A 220 -1.03 -33.98 -24.56
CA ALA A 220 -1.10 -35.33 -24.02
C ALA A 220 -1.72 -36.25 -25.09
N TRP A 221 -1.66 -37.57 -24.87
CA TRP A 221 -2.42 -38.51 -25.68
C TRP A 221 -3.92 -38.27 -25.54
N LEU A 222 -4.70 -38.49 -26.60
CA LEU A 222 -6.13 -38.19 -26.64
C LEU A 222 -6.93 -38.80 -25.47
N ASP A 223 -6.53 -40.00 -25.02
CA ASP A 223 -7.13 -40.71 -23.89
C ASP A 223 -6.65 -40.24 -22.52
N ASP A 224 -5.54 -39.52 -22.46
CA ASP A 224 -4.98 -38.92 -21.24
C ASP A 224 -5.45 -37.45 -21.05
N ILE A 225 -6.19 -36.89 -22.02
CA ILE A 225 -6.79 -35.55 -21.91
C ILE A 225 -8.02 -35.59 -20.98
N PRO A 226 -8.07 -34.77 -19.90
CA PRO A 226 -9.23 -34.73 -19.01
C PRO A 226 -10.51 -34.30 -19.72
N GLN A 227 -11.66 -34.88 -19.34
CA GLN A 227 -12.95 -34.62 -20.00
C GLN A 227 -13.39 -33.14 -19.97
N GLN A 228 -12.91 -32.37 -19.00
CA GLN A 228 -13.20 -30.93 -18.88
C GLN A 228 -12.27 -30.02 -19.70
N ALA A 229 -11.30 -30.57 -20.43
CA ALA A 229 -10.40 -29.80 -21.29
C ALA A 229 -10.97 -29.63 -22.71
N VAL A 230 -10.69 -28.49 -23.35
CA VAL A 230 -11.03 -28.27 -24.76
C VAL A 230 -9.93 -28.90 -25.62
N VAL A 231 -10.28 -29.88 -26.45
CA VAL A 231 -9.34 -30.55 -27.36
C VAL A 231 -9.03 -29.66 -28.57
N GLY A 232 -7.75 -29.40 -28.81
CA GLY A 232 -7.25 -28.62 -29.95
C GLY A 232 -6.99 -29.47 -31.20
N SER A 233 -5.93 -29.17 -31.94
CA SER A 233 -5.50 -29.98 -33.09
C SER A 233 -4.92 -31.32 -32.67
N CYS A 234 -5.23 -32.39 -33.41
CA CYS A 234 -4.67 -33.72 -33.18
C CYS A 234 -3.66 -34.06 -34.28
N THR A 235 -2.48 -34.53 -33.89
CA THR A 235 -1.46 -35.12 -34.77
C THR A 235 -1.28 -36.59 -34.42
N GLN A 236 -0.93 -37.42 -35.40
CA GLN A 236 -0.60 -38.82 -35.14
C GLN A 236 0.89 -38.97 -34.82
N GLU A 237 1.18 -39.55 -33.66
CA GLU A 237 2.55 -39.87 -33.22
C GLU A 237 2.63 -41.30 -32.67
N VAL A 238 3.85 -41.85 -32.65
CA VAL A 238 4.09 -43.21 -32.14
C VAL A 238 4.09 -43.18 -30.62
N ARG A 239 3.07 -43.77 -29.99
CA ARG A 239 2.93 -43.84 -28.52
C ARG A 239 3.85 -44.85 -27.86
N ARG A 240 3.97 -46.04 -28.45
CA ARG A 240 4.81 -47.14 -27.97
C ARG A 240 5.05 -48.18 -29.05
N THR A 241 6.12 -48.95 -28.92
CA THR A 241 6.36 -50.19 -29.66
C THR A 241 5.99 -51.39 -28.79
N GLN A 242 5.51 -52.46 -29.41
CA GLN A 242 5.12 -53.71 -28.73
C GLN A 242 5.21 -54.89 -29.71
N ASP A 243 5.44 -56.09 -29.18
CA ASP A 243 5.66 -57.30 -30.00
C ASP A 243 4.36 -57.86 -30.60
N ASN A 244 3.25 -57.69 -29.89
CA ASN A 244 1.94 -58.15 -30.35
C ASN A 244 1.19 -57.00 -31.05
N PRO A 245 0.47 -57.24 -32.15
CA PRO A 245 -0.32 -56.19 -32.82
C PRO A 245 -1.37 -55.56 -31.90
N ALA A 246 -1.58 -54.24 -32.03
CA ALA A 246 -2.67 -53.50 -31.39
C ALA A 246 -3.50 -52.69 -32.40
N PRO A 247 -4.72 -52.28 -32.04
CA PRO A 247 -5.49 -51.34 -32.86
C PRO A 247 -4.68 -50.07 -33.18
N ASN A 248 -4.78 -49.60 -34.42
CA ASN A 248 -4.04 -48.42 -34.92
C ASN A 248 -2.50 -48.54 -34.80
N SER A 249 -1.96 -49.76 -34.85
CA SER A 249 -0.51 -50.02 -34.96
C SER A 249 -0.08 -50.22 -36.41
N ARG A 250 1.20 -49.91 -36.69
CA ARG A 250 1.86 -50.19 -37.96
C ARG A 250 3.00 -51.16 -37.70
N GLU A 251 3.03 -52.28 -38.42
CA GLU A 251 4.17 -53.19 -38.40
C GLU A 251 5.39 -52.49 -39.01
N VAL A 252 6.48 -52.46 -38.26
CA VAL A 252 7.76 -51.93 -38.72
C VAL A 252 8.66 -53.13 -39.03
N CYS A 253 8.69 -53.54 -40.29
CA CYS A 253 9.60 -54.58 -40.75
C CYS A 253 11.00 -53.96 -40.88
N GLY A 254 11.86 -54.19 -39.89
CA GLY A 254 13.29 -53.91 -40.02
C GLY A 254 13.96 -54.96 -40.89
N THR A 255 14.86 -54.53 -41.78
CA THR A 255 15.92 -55.41 -42.30
C THR A 255 16.92 -55.62 -41.14
N PRO A 256 17.36 -56.86 -40.85
CA PRO A 256 18.28 -57.12 -39.74
C PRO A 256 19.61 -56.35 -39.85
#